data_AF-A0A1Y2IPP9-F1
#
_entry.id   AF-A0A1Y2IPP9-F1
#
_cell.length_a   1.000
_cell.length_b   1.000
_cell.length_c   1.000
_cell.angle_alpha   90.00
_cell.angle_beta   90.00
_cell.angle_gamma   90.00
#
_symmetry.space_group_name_H-M   'P 1'
#
loop_
_entity.id
_entity.type
_entity.pdbx_description
1 polymer ?
#
loop_
_entity_poly.entity_id
_entity_poly.type
_entity_poly.pdbx_seq_one_letter_code
_entity_poly.pdbx_strand_id
1 'polypeptide(L)'
;MKTTFSGGAMPTVTQSSPCALSISLGSQVQTVAFPVPIAGSQRKVRLARKSSYIEIVVPVALPALGNPDGMNINPFTVVRAGSTVAAPTMHRLHLDRLPPLDTNNPWLECWLNTHVSSQFSLRESKMKRGELPADTLAQVKDTIYSMMLRSVGHLGNPVRRVFALRDNTSNDSDTIFFVKDLRYDLCSHTAVCDAFVLPLFPELMETLTPWFGPLINSDISNSRLHDAESRAWKQLLPALVERCRTWTHGTNCEYVVKGRIPLSLEVNGGDPLCSCGRGKNVEGMREVELWRPFAPFVTRIALSPLFAVPYLEPGKYCKKCGKVGKGILKSCGGCKEVFYCSKECQKADWASHKIDCAGRRA
;
A
#
# COMPACT_ATOMS: atom_id res chain seq x y z
N MET A 1 25.31 11.88 -27.21
CA MET A 1 23.83 11.82 -27.26
C MET A 1 23.31 12.04 -28.68
N LYS A 2 23.56 13.19 -29.33
CA LYS A 2 23.13 13.44 -30.72
C LYS A 2 23.62 12.36 -31.69
N THR A 3 24.90 11.99 -31.66
CA THR A 3 25.48 10.93 -32.50
C THR A 3 24.88 9.55 -32.24
N THR A 4 24.68 9.18 -30.98
CA THR A 4 24.02 7.92 -30.58
C THR A 4 22.55 7.89 -31.03
N PHE A 5 21.85 9.02 -30.88
CA PHE A 5 20.44 9.17 -31.24
C PHE A 5 20.24 9.30 -32.75
N SER A 6 21.15 9.92 -33.48
CA SER A 6 21.12 9.98 -34.95
C SER A 6 21.53 8.63 -35.55
N GLY A 7 22.43 7.89 -34.89
CA GLY A 7 22.93 6.57 -35.30
C GLY A 7 21.96 5.40 -35.10
N GLY A 8 20.67 5.66 -34.89
CA GLY A 8 19.64 4.60 -34.86
C GLY A 8 19.38 3.97 -33.49
N ALA A 9 20.11 4.34 -32.43
CA ALA A 9 19.90 3.75 -31.10
C ALA A 9 18.46 3.94 -30.60
N MET A 10 17.90 2.88 -30.00
CA MET A 10 16.57 2.90 -29.40
C MET A 10 16.69 3.12 -27.90
N PRO A 11 15.93 4.08 -27.31
CA PRO A 11 15.93 4.25 -25.88
C PRO A 11 15.19 3.09 -25.19
N THR A 12 15.68 2.65 -24.04
CA THR A 12 14.91 1.78 -23.15
C THR A 12 14.03 2.64 -22.26
N VAL A 13 12.76 2.29 -22.14
CA VAL A 13 11.80 3.02 -21.29
C VAL A 13 11.15 2.04 -20.33
N THR A 14 11.32 2.29 -19.03
CA THR A 14 10.78 1.48 -17.94
C THR A 14 10.00 2.35 -16.97
N GLN A 15 8.93 1.83 -16.38
CA GLN A 15 8.19 2.55 -15.33
C GLN A 15 8.87 2.29 -13.99
N SER A 16 9.36 3.36 -13.36
CA SER A 16 10.13 3.29 -12.11
C SER A 16 9.29 3.56 -10.86
N SER A 17 8.13 4.20 -11.02
CA SER A 17 7.15 4.42 -9.94
C SER A 17 5.74 4.54 -10.55
N PRO A 18 4.67 4.60 -9.72
CA PRO A 18 3.32 4.83 -10.24
C PRO A 18 3.22 6.03 -11.19
N CYS A 19 4.02 7.07 -10.96
CA CYS A 19 3.95 8.35 -11.67
C CYS A 19 5.26 8.72 -12.40
N ALA A 20 6.17 7.78 -12.65
CA ALA A 20 7.45 8.11 -13.30
C ALA A 20 7.94 7.04 -14.29
N LEU A 21 8.53 7.50 -15.39
CA LEU A 21 9.27 6.67 -16.33
C LEU A 21 10.76 6.98 -16.26
N SER A 22 11.60 5.95 -16.32
CA SER A 22 13.03 6.06 -16.58
C SER A 22 13.30 5.79 -18.06
N ILE A 23 14.04 6.69 -18.70
CA ILE A 23 14.45 6.62 -20.10
C ILE A 23 15.95 6.51 -20.13
N SER A 24 16.49 5.43 -20.70
CA SER A 24 17.92 5.28 -20.92
C SER A 24 18.27 5.29 -22.41
N LEU A 25 19.34 5.99 -22.77
CA LEU A 25 19.87 6.04 -24.13
C LEU A 25 21.41 6.10 -24.07
N GLY A 26 22.06 4.97 -24.36
CA GLY A 26 23.50 4.82 -24.12
C GLY A 26 23.79 4.91 -22.61
N SER A 27 24.73 5.77 -22.22
CA SER A 27 25.07 6.01 -20.81
C SER A 27 24.16 7.01 -20.09
N GLN A 28 23.24 7.66 -20.81
CA GLN A 28 22.38 8.69 -20.24
C GLN A 28 21.08 8.08 -19.73
N VAL A 29 20.66 8.51 -18.54
CA VAL A 29 19.39 8.12 -17.92
C VAL A 29 18.65 9.38 -17.49
N GLN A 30 17.38 9.50 -17.87
CA GLN A 30 16.51 10.59 -17.46
C GLN A 30 15.20 10.04 -16.90
N THR A 31 14.79 10.55 -15.74
CA THR A 31 13.48 10.25 -15.17
C THR A 31 12.48 11.33 -15.55
N VAL A 32 11.34 10.93 -16.11
CA VAL A 32 10.21 11.81 -16.43
C VAL A 32 9.11 11.55 -15.41
N ALA A 33 8.78 12.57 -14.63
CA ALA A 33 7.70 12.54 -13.65
C ALA A 33 6.38 13.02 -14.27
N PHE A 34 5.29 12.38 -13.88
CA PHE A 34 3.92 12.70 -14.27
C PHE A 34 3.13 13.11 -13.03
N PRO A 35 2.11 13.99 -13.17
CA PRO A 35 1.31 14.43 -12.04
C PRO A 35 0.30 13.38 -11.55
N VAL A 36 0.11 12.30 -12.32
CA VAL A 36 -0.87 11.23 -12.05
C VAL A 36 -0.26 9.87 -12.34
N PRO A 37 -0.81 8.78 -11.76
CA PRO A 37 -0.37 7.43 -12.08
C PRO A 37 -0.53 7.12 -13.57
N ILE A 38 0.44 6.41 -14.14
CA ILE A 38 0.51 6.12 -15.58
C ILE A 38 0.52 4.63 -15.87
N ALA A 39 -0.01 4.27 -17.03
CA ALA A 39 0.05 2.92 -17.59
C ALA A 39 1.27 2.78 -18.50
N GLY A 40 2.46 2.68 -17.91
CA GLY A 40 3.73 2.65 -18.63
C GLY A 40 3.87 1.48 -19.60
N SER A 41 3.22 0.33 -19.35
CA SER A 41 3.17 -0.77 -20.32
C SER A 41 2.51 -0.37 -21.65
N GLN A 42 1.59 0.61 -21.62
CA GLN A 42 0.83 1.11 -22.78
C GLN A 42 1.44 2.38 -23.40
N ARG A 43 2.69 2.70 -23.05
CA ARG A 43 3.41 3.88 -23.57
C ARG A 43 3.59 3.82 -25.09
N LYS A 44 3.54 4.99 -25.73
CA LYS A 44 3.95 5.21 -27.12
C LYS A 44 5.19 6.08 -27.13
N VAL A 45 6.26 5.58 -27.74
CA VAL A 45 7.54 6.29 -27.87
C VAL A 45 7.71 6.74 -29.31
N ARG A 46 8.00 8.02 -29.52
CA ARG A 46 8.28 8.61 -30.82
C ARG A 46 9.64 9.29 -30.80
N LEU A 47 10.47 8.99 -31.80
CA LEU A 47 11.84 9.46 -31.88
C LEU A 47 11.98 10.47 -33.01
N ALA A 48 12.18 11.73 -32.67
CA ALA A 48 12.41 12.77 -33.66
C ALA A 48 13.93 12.98 -33.83
N ARG A 49 14.56 12.11 -34.62
CA ARG A 49 16.04 12.05 -34.73
C ARG A 49 16.67 13.32 -35.32
N LYS A 50 16.00 13.98 -36.28
CA LYS A 50 16.48 15.24 -36.87
C LYS A 50 16.50 16.39 -35.85
N SER A 51 15.45 16.54 -35.05
CA SER A 51 15.30 17.56 -34.02
C SER A 51 15.82 17.13 -32.64
N SER A 52 16.33 15.90 -32.51
CA SER A 52 16.96 15.35 -31.31
C SER A 52 16.09 15.33 -30.04
N TYR A 53 14.80 15.00 -30.17
CA TYR A 53 13.92 14.79 -29.00
C TYR A 53 13.23 13.42 -29.01
N ILE A 54 12.88 12.96 -27.80
CA ILE A 54 12.09 11.76 -27.55
C ILE A 54 10.74 12.22 -27.01
N GLU A 55 9.66 11.90 -27.70
CA GLU A 55 8.30 12.12 -27.21
C GLU A 55 7.76 10.81 -26.64
N ILE A 56 7.19 10.89 -25.43
CA ILE A 56 6.54 9.76 -24.77
C ILE A 56 5.11 10.15 -24.43
N VAL A 57 4.17 9.37 -24.95
CA VAL A 57 2.75 9.50 -24.64
C VAL A 57 2.34 8.29 -23.81
N VAL A 58 1.80 8.52 -22.62
CA VAL A 58 1.39 7.45 -21.70
C VAL A 58 -0.04 7.68 -21.25
N PRO A 59 -0.91 6.65 -21.27
CA PRO A 59 -2.24 6.75 -20.66
C PRO A 59 -2.15 6.90 -19.14
N VAL A 60 -3.19 7.50 -18.55
CA VAL A 60 -3.39 7.50 -17.09
C VAL A 60 -3.76 6.08 -16.66
N ALA A 61 -3.11 5.58 -15.60
CA ALA A 61 -3.49 4.31 -15.00
C ALA A 61 -4.66 4.51 -14.03
N LEU A 62 -5.72 3.75 -14.23
CA LEU A 62 -6.91 3.73 -13.37
C LEU A 62 -7.14 2.29 -12.90
N PRO A 63 -7.14 2.00 -11.58
CA PRO A 63 -7.40 0.66 -11.06
C PRO A 63 -8.70 0.04 -11.61
N ALA A 64 -9.73 0.87 -11.78
CA ALA A 64 -11.02 0.46 -12.32
C ALA A 64 -10.95 -0.08 -13.77
N LEU A 65 -9.90 0.27 -14.52
CA LEU A 65 -9.64 -0.22 -15.88
C LEU A 65 -8.76 -1.47 -15.92
N GLY A 66 -8.37 -2.01 -14.76
CA GLY A 66 -7.53 -3.21 -14.66
C GLY A 66 -6.12 -3.00 -15.20
N ASN A 67 -5.59 -1.77 -15.14
CA ASN A 67 -4.21 -1.52 -15.54
C ASN A 67 -3.25 -2.22 -14.57
N PRO A 68 -2.31 -3.06 -15.04
CA PRO A 68 -1.34 -3.73 -14.17
C PRO A 68 -0.27 -2.77 -13.62
N ASP A 69 -0.15 -1.58 -14.22
CA ASP A 69 0.82 -0.54 -13.87
C ASP A 69 0.26 0.47 -12.86
N GLY A 70 0.94 1.62 -12.73
CA GLY A 70 0.47 2.75 -11.94
C GLY A 70 0.53 2.42 -10.46
N MET A 71 -0.57 2.63 -9.73
CA MET A 71 -0.63 2.38 -8.30
C MET A 71 -0.46 0.91 -7.93
N ASN A 72 -0.66 -0.03 -8.88
CA ASN A 72 -0.43 -1.45 -8.65
C ASN A 72 1.06 -1.81 -8.57
N ILE A 73 1.98 -0.91 -8.97
CA ILE A 73 3.43 -1.14 -8.85
C ILE A 73 3.90 -0.96 -7.41
N ASN A 74 3.59 0.20 -6.83
CA ASN A 74 3.88 0.53 -5.42
C ASN A 74 3.03 1.73 -4.99
N PRO A 75 1.87 1.50 -4.34
CA PRO A 75 0.99 2.59 -3.91
C PRO A 75 1.56 3.38 -2.72
N PHE A 76 2.61 2.85 -2.07
CA PHE A 76 3.22 3.37 -0.85
C PHE A 76 4.64 3.85 -1.11
N THR A 77 4.85 4.50 -2.26
CA THR A 77 6.19 4.96 -2.68
C THR A 77 6.80 5.84 -1.58
N VAL A 78 8.02 5.51 -1.16
CA VAL A 78 8.84 6.34 -0.27
C VAL A 78 9.97 6.93 -1.10
N VAL A 79 10.09 8.25 -1.07
CA VAL A 79 11.06 8.98 -1.89
C VAL A 79 12.19 9.51 -1.03
N ARG A 80 13.37 9.60 -1.64
CA ARG A 80 14.54 10.26 -1.06
C ARG A 80 14.84 11.55 -1.83
N ALA A 81 14.89 12.66 -1.12
CA ALA A 81 15.33 13.96 -1.62
C ALA A 81 16.55 14.41 -0.81
N GLY A 82 17.75 14.22 -1.36
CA GLY A 82 19.00 14.43 -0.63
C GLY A 82 19.13 13.49 0.58
N SER A 83 19.23 14.06 1.77
CA SER A 83 19.26 13.33 3.05
C SER A 83 17.85 13.04 3.62
N THR A 84 16.80 13.62 3.03
CA THR A 84 15.44 13.45 3.54
C THR A 84 14.78 12.25 2.89
N VAL A 85 14.19 11.39 3.72
CA VAL A 85 13.30 10.31 3.30
C VAL A 85 11.88 10.67 3.72
N ALA A 86 10.91 10.50 2.82
CA ALA A 86 9.52 10.85 3.09
C ALA A 86 8.55 9.97 2.30
N ALA A 87 7.37 9.73 2.88
CA ALA A 87 6.24 9.10 2.22
C ALA A 87 5.27 10.20 1.72
N PRO A 88 5.31 10.61 0.44
CA PRO A 88 4.49 11.71 -0.07
C PRO A 88 2.99 11.42 -0.03
N THR A 89 2.59 10.16 0.08
CA THR A 89 1.19 9.73 0.17
C THR A 89 0.65 9.75 1.60
N MET A 90 1.47 10.08 2.60
CA MET A 90 1.08 10.14 4.02
C MET A 90 1.62 11.40 4.69
N HIS A 91 0.77 12.13 5.40
CA HIS A 91 1.22 13.26 6.23
C HIS A 91 1.99 12.73 7.45
N ARG A 92 2.98 13.51 7.93
CA ARG A 92 3.75 13.13 9.12
C ARG A 92 2.94 13.32 10.41
N LEU A 93 3.16 12.43 11.37
CA LEU A 93 2.54 12.44 12.68
C LEU A 93 3.59 12.42 13.78
N HIS A 94 3.38 13.22 14.82
CA HIS A 94 4.13 13.09 16.07
C HIS A 94 3.24 12.34 17.07
N LEU A 95 3.35 11.01 17.10
CA LEU A 95 2.43 10.13 17.85
C LEU A 95 2.28 10.55 19.33
N ASP A 96 3.37 10.96 19.99
CA ASP A 96 3.32 11.37 21.41
C ASP A 96 2.51 12.65 21.67
N ARG A 97 2.21 13.44 20.63
CA ARG A 97 1.40 14.66 20.71
C ARG A 97 -0.06 14.43 20.34
N LEU A 98 -0.41 13.24 19.84
CA LEU A 98 -1.79 12.90 19.53
C LEU A 98 -2.52 12.46 20.80
N PRO A 99 -3.76 12.91 21.01
CA PRO A 99 -4.56 12.46 22.15
C PRO A 99 -4.86 10.95 22.03
N PRO A 100 -4.68 10.18 23.13
CA PRO A 100 -5.07 8.77 23.14
C PRO A 100 -6.60 8.64 23.08
N LEU A 101 -7.08 7.61 22.40
CA LEU A 101 -8.48 7.23 22.40
C LEU A 101 -8.78 6.42 23.67
N ASP A 102 -9.88 6.77 24.35
CA ASP A 102 -10.31 6.10 25.57
C ASP A 102 -10.89 4.72 25.27
N THR A 103 -10.14 3.67 25.58
CA THR A 103 -10.56 2.28 25.37
C THR A 103 -11.63 1.80 26.34
N ASN A 104 -11.92 2.56 27.40
CA ASN A 104 -13.04 2.25 28.32
C ASN A 104 -14.36 2.82 27.82
N ASN A 105 -14.34 3.66 26.78
CA ASN A 105 -15.53 4.24 26.21
C ASN A 105 -16.37 3.16 25.50
N PRO A 106 -17.63 2.92 25.91
CA PRO A 106 -18.47 1.87 25.35
C PRO A 106 -18.86 2.11 23.88
N TRP A 107 -18.73 3.34 23.39
CA TRP A 107 -19.01 3.72 22.00
C TRP A 107 -17.78 3.62 21.09
N LEU A 108 -16.58 3.39 21.64
CA LEU A 108 -15.34 3.39 20.85
C LEU A 108 -15.38 2.37 19.71
N GLU A 109 -15.79 1.13 20.01
CA GLU A 109 -15.86 0.05 19.02
C GLU A 109 -16.81 0.42 17.87
N CYS A 110 -18.03 0.87 18.18
CA CYS A 110 -19.04 1.20 17.18
C CYS A 110 -18.58 2.35 16.27
N TRP A 111 -18.00 3.40 16.87
CA TRP A 111 -17.44 4.53 16.14
C TRP A 111 -16.27 4.09 15.26
N LEU A 112 -15.32 3.33 15.82
CA LEU A 112 -14.13 2.89 15.12
C LEU A 112 -14.51 1.95 13.96
N ASN A 113 -15.44 1.03 14.15
CA ASN A 113 -15.95 0.15 13.10
C ASN A 113 -16.53 0.95 11.94
N THR A 114 -17.41 1.92 12.23
CA THR A 114 -17.99 2.79 11.21
C THR A 114 -16.91 3.56 10.46
N HIS A 115 -15.98 4.16 11.19
CA HIS A 115 -14.91 4.98 10.65
C HIS A 115 -13.94 4.17 9.77
N VAL A 116 -13.41 3.06 10.29
CA VAL A 116 -12.43 2.21 9.59
C VAL A 116 -13.10 1.46 8.43
N SER A 117 -14.41 1.17 8.48
CA SER A 117 -15.17 0.64 7.35
C SER A 117 -15.28 1.63 6.19
N SER A 118 -15.23 2.94 6.44
CA SER A 118 -15.32 3.94 5.37
C SER A 118 -14.03 4.08 4.54
N GLN A 119 -12.97 3.33 4.87
CA GLN A 119 -11.74 3.30 4.06
C GLN A 119 -11.92 2.62 2.70
N PHE A 120 -12.93 1.76 2.57
CA PHE A 120 -13.22 1.02 1.35
C PHE A 120 -14.06 1.87 0.39
N SER A 121 -13.62 1.97 -0.86
CA SER A 121 -14.46 2.51 -1.93
C SER A 121 -15.69 1.64 -2.16
N LEU A 122 -16.66 2.11 -2.95
CA LEU A 122 -17.80 1.28 -3.35
C LEU A 122 -17.35 0.00 -4.07
N ARG A 123 -16.28 0.07 -4.87
CA ARG A 123 -15.69 -1.07 -5.58
C ARG A 123 -15.02 -2.03 -4.61
N GLU A 124 -14.18 -1.52 -3.71
CA GLU A 124 -13.50 -2.35 -2.70
C GLU A 124 -14.50 -2.96 -1.70
N SER A 125 -15.60 -2.26 -1.39
CA SER A 125 -16.68 -2.79 -0.56
C SER A 125 -17.37 -4.00 -1.19
N LYS A 126 -17.54 -4.03 -2.52
CA LYS A 126 -18.03 -5.21 -3.25
C LYS A 126 -17.03 -6.36 -3.20
N MET A 127 -15.73 -6.07 -3.26
CA MET A 127 -14.67 -7.07 -3.08
C MET A 127 -14.72 -7.70 -1.68
N LYS A 128 -14.86 -6.86 -0.64
CA LYS A 128 -15.00 -7.31 0.75
C LYS A 128 -16.21 -8.21 0.96
N ARG A 129 -17.32 -7.97 0.26
CA ARG A 129 -18.52 -8.82 0.29
C ARG A 129 -18.44 -10.07 -0.59
N GLY A 130 -17.31 -10.30 -1.28
CA GLY A 130 -17.13 -11.43 -2.19
C GLY A 130 -17.84 -11.29 -3.54
N GLU A 131 -18.41 -10.13 -3.86
CA GLU A 131 -19.08 -9.87 -5.14
C GLU A 131 -18.08 -9.64 -6.28
N LEU A 132 -16.83 -9.28 -5.97
CA LEU A 132 -15.75 -9.05 -6.93
C LEU A 132 -14.45 -9.69 -6.40
N PRO A 133 -13.53 -10.13 -7.28
CA PRO A 133 -12.20 -10.54 -6.86
C PRO A 133 -11.49 -9.39 -6.15
N ALA A 134 -10.93 -9.63 -4.96
CA ALA A 134 -10.19 -8.62 -4.21
C ALA A 134 -8.86 -8.31 -4.89
N ASP A 135 -8.57 -7.01 -5.04
CA ASP A 135 -7.22 -6.57 -5.41
C ASP A 135 -6.32 -6.47 -4.17
N THR A 136 -5.02 -6.35 -4.40
CA THR A 136 -4.01 -6.33 -3.34
C THR A 136 -4.22 -5.16 -2.36
N LEU A 137 -4.66 -4.00 -2.83
CA LEU A 137 -4.89 -2.85 -1.94
C LEU A 137 -6.12 -3.09 -1.05
N ALA A 138 -7.21 -3.65 -1.60
CA ALA A 138 -8.38 -4.02 -0.84
C ALA A 138 -8.06 -5.07 0.23
N GLN A 139 -7.18 -6.03 -0.07
CA GLN A 139 -6.69 -7.02 0.90
C GLN A 139 -5.91 -6.36 2.05
N VAL A 140 -4.94 -5.49 1.73
CA VAL A 140 -4.18 -4.72 2.75
C VAL A 140 -5.12 -3.91 3.64
N LYS A 141 -6.11 -3.22 3.05
CA LYS A 141 -7.13 -2.46 3.80
C LYS A 141 -7.97 -3.35 4.71
N ASP A 142 -8.31 -4.56 4.29
CA ASP A 142 -9.06 -5.51 5.11
C ASP A 142 -8.23 -6.04 6.29
N THR A 143 -6.93 -6.30 6.06
CA THR A 143 -6.00 -6.62 7.14
C THR A 143 -5.85 -5.47 8.14
N ILE A 144 -5.73 -4.22 7.67
CA ILE A 144 -5.71 -3.02 8.53
C ILE A 144 -7.02 -2.90 9.32
N TYR A 145 -8.18 -3.06 8.64
CA TYR A 145 -9.50 -3.05 9.27
C TYR A 145 -9.58 -4.07 10.42
N SER A 146 -9.16 -5.31 10.15
CA SER A 146 -9.16 -6.39 11.15
C SER A 146 -8.23 -6.07 12.32
N MET A 147 -7.01 -5.59 12.08
CA MET A 147 -6.06 -5.23 13.13
C MET A 147 -6.61 -4.11 14.02
N MET A 148 -7.13 -3.04 13.44
CA MET A 148 -7.65 -1.89 14.20
C MET A 148 -8.87 -2.27 15.05
N LEU A 149 -9.83 -3.04 14.53
CA LEU A 149 -11.00 -3.42 15.33
C LEU A 149 -10.67 -4.44 16.42
N ARG A 150 -9.78 -5.39 16.14
CA ARG A 150 -9.32 -6.33 17.16
C ARG A 150 -8.55 -5.63 18.29
N SER A 151 -7.94 -4.48 18.03
CA SER A 151 -7.25 -3.68 19.05
C SER A 151 -8.15 -2.99 20.08
N VAL A 152 -9.47 -2.92 19.82
CA VAL A 152 -10.47 -2.40 20.77
C VAL A 152 -11.46 -3.47 21.23
N GLY A 153 -11.33 -4.72 20.75
CA GLY A 153 -12.32 -5.77 20.92
C GLY A 153 -13.52 -5.53 19.99
N HIS A 154 -13.94 -6.56 19.26
CA HIS A 154 -15.00 -6.42 18.24
C HIS A 154 -15.88 -7.68 18.20
N LEU A 155 -17.19 -7.49 18.12
CA LEU A 155 -18.18 -8.59 18.09
C LEU A 155 -18.00 -9.60 19.23
N GLY A 156 -17.79 -9.11 20.45
CA GLY A 156 -17.57 -9.95 21.64
C GLY A 156 -16.21 -10.63 21.72
N ASN A 157 -15.31 -10.42 20.75
CA ASN A 157 -13.94 -10.92 20.83
C ASN A 157 -13.09 -10.06 21.79
N PRO A 158 -12.16 -10.69 22.53
CA PRO A 158 -11.26 -9.96 23.41
C PRO A 158 -10.31 -9.05 22.63
N VAL A 159 -9.80 -8.03 23.32
CA VAL A 159 -8.79 -7.11 22.79
C VAL A 159 -7.52 -7.88 22.42
N ARG A 160 -6.99 -7.62 21.22
CA ARG A 160 -5.72 -8.16 20.73
C ARG A 160 -4.74 -7.02 20.45
N ARG A 161 -3.51 -7.15 20.95
CA ARG A 161 -2.45 -6.15 20.76
C ARG A 161 -1.25 -6.67 20.00
N VAL A 162 -1.18 -7.97 19.73
CA VAL A 162 -0.11 -8.58 18.94
C VAL A 162 -0.72 -9.22 17.69
N PHE A 163 -0.18 -8.86 16.53
CA PHE A 163 -0.67 -9.33 15.23
C PHE A 163 0.46 -9.93 14.42
N ALA A 164 0.27 -11.13 13.89
CA ALA A 164 1.23 -11.78 13.00
C ALA A 164 0.65 -11.86 11.59
N LEU A 165 1.41 -11.39 10.60
CA LEU A 165 1.10 -11.59 9.19
C LEU A 165 1.63 -12.96 8.79
N ARG A 166 0.72 -13.87 8.39
CA ARG A 166 1.07 -15.23 7.97
C ARG A 166 0.83 -15.41 6.49
N ASP A 167 1.84 -15.90 5.80
CA ASP A 167 1.69 -16.34 4.43
C ASP A 167 0.78 -17.57 4.35
N ASN A 168 -0.23 -17.53 3.49
CA ASN A 168 -1.23 -18.60 3.41
C ASN A 168 -0.66 -19.89 2.79
N THR A 169 0.42 -19.81 2.01
CA THR A 169 1.04 -20.94 1.33
C THR A 169 1.99 -21.71 2.24
N SER A 170 2.94 -21.01 2.87
CA SER A 170 3.95 -21.59 3.77
C SER A 170 3.47 -21.72 5.22
N ASN A 171 2.44 -20.98 5.61
CA ASN A 171 2.00 -20.78 6.99
C ASN A 171 3.04 -20.09 7.91
N ASP A 172 4.15 -19.63 7.33
CA ASP A 172 5.18 -18.86 8.03
C ASP A 172 4.73 -17.42 8.26
N SER A 173 5.33 -16.79 9.28
CA SER A 173 5.13 -15.37 9.57
C SER A 173 6.45 -14.64 9.47
N ASP A 174 6.47 -13.54 8.73
CA ASP A 174 7.67 -12.73 8.52
C ASP A 174 7.57 -11.30 9.08
N THR A 175 6.45 -10.99 9.72
CA THR A 175 6.13 -9.65 10.23
C THR A 175 5.17 -9.75 11.41
N ILE A 176 5.59 -9.21 12.56
CA ILE A 176 4.76 -9.09 13.77
C ILE A 176 4.56 -7.62 14.12
N PHE A 177 3.36 -7.26 14.54
CA PHE A 177 3.02 -5.95 15.07
C PHE A 177 2.67 -6.01 16.55
N PHE A 178 3.11 -4.99 17.29
CA PHE A 178 2.75 -4.74 18.68
C PHE A 178 2.02 -3.40 18.75
N VAL A 179 0.71 -3.41 18.98
CA VAL A 179 -0.12 -2.21 19.07
C VAL A 179 -0.12 -1.71 20.50
N LYS A 180 0.52 -0.56 20.73
CA LYS A 180 0.60 0.06 22.05
C LYS A 180 -0.74 0.67 22.43
N ASP A 181 -1.21 1.65 21.68
CA ASP A 181 -2.47 2.35 21.93
C ASP A 181 -3.07 2.89 20.62
N LEU A 182 -4.31 3.36 20.70
CA LEU A 182 -4.97 4.07 19.61
C LEU A 182 -4.97 5.56 19.94
N ARG A 183 -4.71 6.37 18.92
CA ARG A 183 -4.60 7.82 19.01
C ARG A 183 -5.49 8.48 17.98
N TYR A 184 -5.95 9.69 18.26
CA TYR A 184 -6.74 10.47 17.30
C TYR A 184 -5.84 11.44 16.54
N ASP A 185 -5.71 11.22 15.23
CA ASP A 185 -5.09 12.16 14.30
C ASP A 185 -6.08 13.30 14.04
N LEU A 186 -5.84 14.42 14.74
CA LEU A 186 -6.62 15.65 14.64
C LEU A 186 -6.58 16.27 13.24
N CYS A 187 -5.48 16.10 12.49
CA CYS A 187 -5.32 16.75 11.19
C CYS A 187 -6.14 16.06 10.10
N SER A 188 -6.28 14.73 10.19
CA SER A 188 -7.03 13.94 9.20
C SER A 188 -8.32 13.35 9.75
N HIS A 189 -8.70 13.72 10.98
CA HIS A 189 -9.92 13.29 11.65
C HIS A 189 -10.07 11.77 11.69
N THR A 190 -8.98 11.04 11.99
CA THR A 190 -8.94 9.57 11.94
C THR A 190 -8.27 8.95 13.17
N ALA A 191 -8.59 7.68 13.44
CA ALA A 191 -7.81 6.88 14.37
C ALA A 191 -6.49 6.41 13.74
N VAL A 192 -5.46 6.29 14.58
CA VAL A 192 -4.12 5.78 14.25
C VAL A 192 -3.67 4.86 15.38
N CYS A 193 -3.16 3.68 15.06
CA CYS A 193 -2.46 2.82 16.02
C CYS A 193 -1.02 3.32 16.17
N ASP A 194 -0.63 3.68 17.39
CA ASP A 194 0.77 3.76 17.79
C ASP A 194 1.26 2.34 18.01
N ALA A 195 2.12 1.87 17.10
CA ALA A 195 2.50 0.48 17.06
C ALA A 195 3.99 0.31 16.74
N PHE A 196 4.46 -0.90 16.95
CA PHE A 196 5.82 -1.33 16.63
C PHE A 196 5.75 -2.50 15.66
N VAL A 197 6.64 -2.51 14.66
CA VAL A 197 6.78 -3.64 13.75
C VAL A 197 8.10 -4.36 14.00
N LEU A 198 8.04 -5.69 13.97
CA LEU A 198 9.15 -6.62 14.02
C LEU A 198 9.16 -7.45 12.73
N PRO A 199 10.02 -7.10 11.76
CA PRO A 199 10.30 -7.99 10.62
C PRO A 199 11.03 -9.24 11.11
N LEU A 200 10.65 -10.42 10.61
CA LEU A 200 11.32 -11.69 10.90
C LEU A 200 12.04 -12.16 9.65
N PHE A 201 13.34 -12.36 9.79
CA PHE A 201 14.24 -12.82 8.74
C PHE A 201 15.35 -13.68 9.37
N PRO A 202 15.99 -14.59 8.62
CA PRO A 202 16.84 -15.65 9.16
C PRO A 202 17.86 -15.17 10.19
N GLU A 203 18.62 -14.12 9.86
CA GLU A 203 19.70 -13.60 10.71
C GLU A 203 19.18 -13.06 12.05
N LEU A 204 17.98 -12.49 12.07
CA LEU A 204 17.38 -11.97 13.30
C LEU A 204 16.72 -13.09 14.13
N MET A 205 16.18 -14.12 13.46
CA MET A 205 15.53 -15.23 14.15
C MET A 205 16.50 -16.02 15.04
N GLU A 206 17.77 -16.15 14.64
CA GLU A 206 18.82 -16.76 15.47
C GLU A 206 18.94 -16.07 16.84
N THR A 207 18.79 -14.74 16.86
CA THR A 207 18.86 -13.94 18.09
C THR A 207 17.56 -14.02 18.90
N LEU A 208 16.40 -14.01 18.23
CA LEU A 208 15.10 -13.89 18.89
C LEU A 208 14.53 -15.22 19.41
N THR A 209 15.03 -16.36 18.92
CA THR A 209 14.52 -17.71 19.24
C THR A 209 14.19 -17.94 20.73
N PRO A 210 15.02 -17.52 21.70
CA PRO A 210 14.75 -17.75 23.12
C PRO A 210 13.45 -17.12 23.64
N TRP A 211 12.97 -16.03 23.02
CA TRP A 211 11.81 -15.27 23.48
C TRP A 211 10.52 -15.60 22.73
N PHE A 212 10.61 -16.38 21.64
CA PHE A 212 9.47 -16.68 20.79
C PHE A 212 8.48 -17.66 21.40
N GLY A 213 8.93 -18.64 22.19
CA GLY A 213 8.04 -19.62 22.83
C GLY A 213 6.92 -18.96 23.64
N PRO A 214 7.24 -18.08 24.62
CA PRO A 214 6.24 -17.33 25.36
C PRO A 214 5.36 -16.44 24.47
N LEU A 215 5.92 -15.81 23.43
CA LEU A 215 5.17 -14.94 22.52
C LEU A 215 4.16 -15.74 21.70
N ILE A 216 4.54 -16.88 21.13
CA ILE A 216 3.68 -17.74 20.31
C ILE A 216 2.55 -18.35 21.15
N ASN A 217 2.84 -18.69 22.40
CA ASN A 217 1.84 -19.19 23.35
C ASN A 217 0.93 -18.08 23.91
N SER A 218 1.18 -16.82 23.54
CA SER A 218 0.32 -15.69 23.91
C SER A 218 -0.80 -15.48 22.90
N ASP A 219 -1.64 -14.49 23.20
CA ASP A 219 -2.84 -14.12 22.46
C ASP A 219 -2.55 -13.37 21.12
N ILE A 220 -1.75 -13.98 20.25
CA ILE A 220 -1.45 -13.45 18.92
C ILE A 220 -2.65 -13.60 17.98
N SER A 221 -3.05 -12.51 17.33
CA SER A 221 -4.01 -12.56 16.24
C SER A 221 -3.29 -12.77 14.91
N ASN A 222 -3.62 -13.85 14.20
CA ASN A 222 -3.01 -14.16 12.91
C ASN A 222 -3.88 -13.62 11.76
N SER A 223 -3.26 -12.88 10.83
CA SER A 223 -3.88 -12.46 9.57
C SER A 223 -3.26 -13.25 8.44
N ARG A 224 -4.08 -14.01 7.70
CA ARG A 224 -3.62 -14.83 6.57
C ARG A 224 -3.57 -13.98 5.30
N LEU A 225 -2.40 -13.94 4.67
CA LEU A 225 -2.12 -13.13 3.50
C LEU A 225 -1.85 -13.99 2.26
N HIS A 226 -2.11 -13.42 1.10
CA HIS A 226 -1.65 -13.97 -0.17
C HIS A 226 -0.31 -13.32 -0.58
N ASP A 227 0.49 -13.96 -1.42
CA ASP A 227 1.84 -13.48 -1.81
C ASP A 227 1.89 -12.00 -2.23
N ALA A 228 0.89 -11.54 -3.00
CA ALA A 228 0.83 -10.16 -3.46
C ALA A 228 0.61 -9.17 -2.30
N GLU A 229 -0.22 -9.55 -1.33
CA GLU A 229 -0.48 -8.77 -0.12
C GLU A 229 0.76 -8.73 0.78
N SER A 230 1.44 -9.85 0.98
CA SER A 230 2.70 -9.92 1.73
C SER A 230 3.74 -8.94 1.16
N ARG A 231 3.90 -8.90 -0.17
CA ARG A 231 4.78 -7.92 -0.84
C ARG A 231 4.29 -6.48 -0.65
N ALA A 232 2.98 -6.23 -0.71
CA ALA A 232 2.43 -4.89 -0.49
C ALA A 232 2.65 -4.39 0.94
N TRP A 233 2.60 -5.27 1.95
CA TRP A 233 3.00 -4.92 3.31
C TRP A 233 4.48 -4.51 3.39
N LYS A 234 5.39 -5.24 2.75
CA LYS A 234 6.81 -4.85 2.67
C LYS A 234 7.01 -3.47 2.01
N GLN A 235 6.16 -3.09 1.05
CA GLN A 235 6.13 -1.74 0.47
C GLN A 235 5.56 -0.68 1.42
N LEU A 236 4.52 -1.03 2.19
CA LEU A 236 3.82 -0.13 3.12
C LEU A 236 4.66 0.21 4.36
N LEU A 237 5.40 -0.75 4.90
CA LEU A 237 6.11 -0.60 6.17
C LEU A 237 7.05 0.62 6.21
N PRO A 238 7.93 0.87 5.22
CA PRO A 238 8.73 2.10 5.20
C PRO A 238 7.87 3.37 5.28
N ALA A 239 6.73 3.41 4.59
CA ALA A 239 5.86 4.58 4.61
C ALA A 239 5.28 4.82 6.02
N LEU A 240 4.85 3.76 6.72
CA LEU A 240 4.35 3.86 8.09
C LEU A 240 5.43 4.27 9.10
N VAL A 241 6.67 3.84 8.90
CA VAL A 241 7.83 4.26 9.71
C VAL A 241 8.15 5.73 9.48
N GLU A 242 8.33 6.15 8.22
CA GLU A 242 8.65 7.55 7.89
C GLU A 242 7.52 8.50 8.28
N ARG A 243 6.28 8.01 8.37
CA ARG A 243 5.13 8.78 8.84
C ARG A 243 5.30 9.27 10.28
N CYS A 244 5.82 8.45 11.19
CA CYS A 244 5.96 8.78 12.61
C CYS A 244 7.40 9.02 13.07
N ARG A 245 8.35 9.05 12.14
CA ARG A 245 9.77 9.18 12.45
C ARG A 245 10.08 10.50 13.15
N THR A 246 10.70 10.41 14.33
CA THR A 246 11.24 11.53 15.13
C THR A 246 12.77 11.49 15.24
N TRP A 247 13.42 10.49 14.66
CA TRP A 247 14.87 10.30 14.63
C TRP A 247 15.43 10.49 13.22
N THR A 248 16.73 10.75 13.11
CA THR A 248 17.38 10.99 11.82
C THR A 248 17.93 9.70 11.21
N HIS A 249 17.94 9.62 9.88
CA HIS A 249 18.72 8.60 9.18
C HIS A 249 20.22 8.86 9.39
N GLY A 250 20.99 7.81 9.61
CA GLY A 250 22.46 7.89 9.68
C GLY A 250 23.10 7.99 8.30
N THR A 251 24.38 8.38 8.25
CA THR A 251 25.16 8.45 6.99
C THR A 251 25.30 7.09 6.31
N ASN A 252 25.32 6.01 7.11
CA ASN A 252 25.40 4.63 6.64
C ASN A 252 24.02 3.96 6.49
N CYS A 253 22.94 4.75 6.40
CA CYS A 253 21.59 4.21 6.21
C CYS A 253 21.55 3.31 4.98
N GLU A 254 21.01 2.10 5.15
CA GLU A 254 20.99 1.08 4.10
C GLU A 254 20.16 1.50 2.89
N TYR A 255 19.15 2.36 3.10
CA TYR A 255 18.39 2.97 2.00
C TYR A 255 19.29 3.79 1.07
N VAL A 256 20.30 4.46 1.63
CA VAL A 256 21.29 5.25 0.88
C VAL A 256 22.30 4.33 0.22
N VAL A 257 22.90 3.42 0.99
CA VAL A 257 23.96 2.52 0.52
C VAL A 257 23.45 1.61 -0.60
N LYS A 258 22.26 1.03 -0.44
CA LYS A 258 21.67 0.13 -1.44
C LYS A 258 20.85 0.86 -2.50
N GLY A 259 20.60 2.16 -2.34
CA GLY A 259 19.87 2.99 -3.29
C GLY A 259 18.41 2.56 -3.53
N ARG A 260 17.77 1.86 -2.58
CA ARG A 260 16.42 1.32 -2.74
C ARG A 260 15.61 1.38 -1.45
N ILE A 261 14.30 1.62 -1.59
CA ILE A 261 13.30 1.57 -0.51
C ILE A 261 12.04 0.90 -1.09
N PRO A 262 11.50 -0.16 -0.47
CA PRO A 262 12.03 -0.91 0.68
C PRO A 262 13.37 -1.60 0.39
N LEU A 263 14.07 -2.05 1.43
CA LEU A 263 15.32 -2.80 1.29
C LEU A 263 15.12 -4.21 0.74
N SER A 264 13.99 -4.84 0.98
CA SER A 264 13.63 -6.14 0.42
C SER A 264 12.10 -6.24 0.27
N LEU A 265 11.67 -7.01 -0.73
CA LEU A 265 10.29 -7.44 -0.94
C LEU A 265 10.14 -8.95 -0.81
N GLU A 266 11.22 -9.63 -0.39
CA GLU A 266 11.24 -11.08 -0.19
C GLU A 266 10.32 -11.46 0.97
N VAL A 267 9.41 -12.38 0.71
CA VAL A 267 8.48 -12.95 1.69
C VAL A 267 9.23 -14.02 2.47
N ASN A 268 9.11 -14.02 3.79
CA ASN A 268 9.77 -14.98 4.70
C ASN A 268 11.32 -14.92 4.70
N GLY A 269 11.92 -13.81 4.27
CA GLY A 269 13.37 -13.67 4.26
C GLY A 269 13.89 -12.23 4.23
N GLY A 270 13.05 -11.28 3.82
CA GLY A 270 13.46 -9.89 3.63
C GLY A 270 13.11 -8.97 4.79
N ASP A 271 14.08 -8.15 5.22
CA ASP A 271 13.80 -6.91 5.94
C ASP A 271 13.54 -5.75 4.95
N PRO A 272 12.34 -5.13 4.94
CA PRO A 272 12.08 -3.95 4.13
C PRO A 272 12.62 -2.65 4.73
N LEU A 273 13.01 -2.64 6.00
CA LEU A 273 13.35 -1.45 6.77
C LEU A 273 14.86 -1.20 6.88
N CYS A 274 15.25 0.07 7.00
CA CYS A 274 16.60 0.43 7.43
C CYS A 274 16.76 0.24 8.95
N SER A 275 17.99 0.01 9.41
CA SER A 275 18.25 -0.17 10.85
C SER A 275 18.18 1.12 11.66
N CYS A 276 18.14 2.30 11.01
CA CYS A 276 18.17 3.60 11.67
C CYS A 276 17.05 3.81 12.71
N GLY A 277 15.91 3.11 12.56
CA GLY A 277 14.78 3.19 13.50
C GLY A 277 14.65 2.05 14.50
N ARG A 278 15.50 1.02 14.42
CA ARG A 278 15.42 -0.12 15.32
C ARG A 278 15.74 0.32 16.76
N GLY A 279 14.88 -0.07 17.70
CA GLY A 279 15.03 0.26 19.11
C GLY A 279 14.89 1.75 19.46
N LYS A 280 14.39 2.58 18.53
CA LYS A 280 14.12 4.01 18.79
C LYS A 280 12.68 4.20 19.26
N ASN A 281 12.52 4.99 20.33
CA ASN A 281 11.23 5.34 20.92
C ASN A 281 10.37 4.12 21.28
N VAL A 282 10.98 3.13 21.93
CA VAL A 282 10.38 1.83 22.26
C VAL A 282 9.94 1.73 23.73
N GLU A 283 9.67 2.86 24.38
CA GLU A 283 9.21 2.90 25.77
C GLU A 283 7.92 2.09 25.94
N GLY A 284 7.00 2.17 24.97
CA GLY A 284 5.75 1.38 24.96
C GLY A 284 5.96 -0.14 24.91
N MET A 285 7.07 -0.62 24.35
CA MET A 285 7.42 -2.04 24.39
C MET A 285 7.86 -2.50 25.78
N ARG A 286 8.27 -1.56 26.65
CA ARG A 286 8.76 -1.87 28.01
C ARG A 286 7.64 -1.93 29.05
N GLU A 287 6.47 -1.41 28.70
CA GLU A 287 5.25 -1.45 29.53
C GLU A 287 4.69 -2.88 29.66
N VAL A 288 4.89 -3.72 28.64
CA VAL A 288 4.45 -5.12 28.64
C VAL A 288 5.66 -6.03 28.79
N GLU A 289 5.70 -6.82 29.86
CA GLU A 289 6.86 -7.67 30.19
C GLU A 289 7.26 -8.61 29.05
N LEU A 290 6.28 -9.25 28.41
CA LEU A 290 6.47 -10.14 27.27
C LEU A 290 7.10 -9.45 26.05
N TRP A 291 6.92 -8.13 25.89
CA TRP A 291 7.40 -7.38 24.74
C TRP A 291 8.81 -6.83 24.91
N ARG A 292 9.28 -6.69 26.16
CA ARG A 292 10.59 -6.12 26.51
C ARG A 292 11.76 -6.71 25.71
N PRO A 293 11.88 -8.04 25.52
CA PRO A 293 13.03 -8.60 24.82
C PRO A 293 13.09 -8.21 23.34
N PHE A 294 11.95 -7.89 22.72
CA PHE A 294 11.85 -7.50 21.32
C PHE A 294 12.12 -6.01 21.10
N ALA A 295 12.07 -5.18 22.15
CA ALA A 295 12.20 -3.73 22.06
C ALA A 295 13.42 -3.24 21.26
N PRO A 296 14.63 -3.85 21.34
CA PRO A 296 15.78 -3.43 20.54
C PRO A 296 15.64 -3.65 19.03
N PHE A 297 14.74 -4.54 18.61
CA PHE A 297 14.65 -5.05 17.24
C PHE A 297 13.46 -4.48 16.47
N VAL A 298 12.49 -3.89 17.16
CA VAL A 298 11.31 -3.29 16.53
C VAL A 298 11.57 -1.87 16.03
N THR A 299 10.75 -1.43 15.09
CA THR A 299 10.67 -0.03 14.64
C THR A 299 9.26 0.51 14.87
N ARG A 300 9.13 1.73 15.40
CA ARG A 300 7.83 2.39 15.62
C ARG A 300 7.17 2.76 14.28
N ILE A 301 5.86 2.58 14.18
CA ILE A 301 5.03 2.85 13.00
C ILE A 301 3.75 3.59 13.40
N ALA A 302 3.19 4.39 12.47
CA ALA A 302 1.84 4.94 12.57
C ALA A 302 0.90 4.23 11.59
N LEU A 303 0.18 3.20 12.06
CA LEU A 303 -0.77 2.43 11.25
C LEU A 303 -2.16 3.09 11.29
N SER A 304 -2.76 3.35 10.14
CA SER A 304 -4.11 3.93 10.06
C SER A 304 -4.91 3.36 8.89
N PRO A 305 -6.22 3.62 8.81
CA PRO A 305 -7.00 3.29 7.63
C PRO A 305 -6.43 3.98 6.38
N LEU A 306 -6.55 3.33 5.23
CA LEU A 306 -6.13 3.87 3.94
C LEU A 306 -7.37 4.28 3.15
N PHE A 307 -7.79 5.53 3.27
CA PHE A 307 -9.00 6.00 2.60
C PHE A 307 -8.87 6.00 1.08
N ALA A 308 -9.94 5.62 0.40
CA ALA A 308 -10.03 5.69 -1.05
C ALA A 308 -9.87 7.14 -1.54
N VAL A 309 -9.11 7.32 -2.62
CA VAL A 309 -8.89 8.63 -3.24
C VAL A 309 -9.74 8.78 -4.51
N PRO A 310 -10.46 9.89 -4.71
CA PRO A 310 -11.42 10.04 -5.81
C PRO A 310 -10.82 9.86 -7.21
N TYR A 311 -9.53 10.13 -7.42
CA TYR A 311 -8.91 10.01 -8.74
C TYR A 311 -8.52 8.56 -9.10
N LEU A 312 -8.39 7.65 -8.11
CA LEU A 312 -8.22 6.21 -8.34
C LEU A 312 -9.54 5.47 -8.46
N GLU A 313 -10.59 6.07 -7.88
CA GLU A 313 -11.96 5.61 -7.96
C GLU A 313 -12.76 6.61 -8.81
N PRO A 314 -12.40 6.82 -10.10
CA PRO A 314 -13.18 7.71 -10.95
C PRO A 314 -14.62 7.21 -10.92
N GLY A 315 -15.57 8.15 -10.93
CA GLY A 315 -16.99 7.86 -10.95
C GLY A 315 -17.40 7.05 -12.19
N LYS A 316 -18.58 7.29 -12.75
CA LYS A 316 -19.00 6.51 -13.93
C LYS A 316 -17.98 6.71 -15.08
N TYR A 317 -17.38 5.62 -15.55
CA TYR A 317 -16.50 5.58 -16.72
C TYR A 317 -17.01 4.54 -17.72
N CYS A 318 -16.67 4.69 -19.00
CA CYS A 318 -17.03 3.69 -20.00
C CYS A 318 -16.20 2.42 -19.78
N LYS A 319 -16.83 1.29 -19.45
CA LYS A 319 -16.15 0.01 -19.20
C LYS A 319 -15.26 -0.45 -20.37
N LYS A 320 -15.70 -0.21 -21.61
CA LYS A 320 -14.94 -0.63 -22.80
C LYS A 320 -13.73 0.23 -23.15
N CYS A 321 -13.88 1.56 -23.18
CA CYS A 321 -12.85 2.47 -23.68
C CYS A 321 -12.14 3.26 -22.58
N GLY A 322 -12.55 3.11 -21.32
CA GLY A 322 -11.96 3.75 -20.16
C GLY A 322 -12.16 5.26 -20.05
N LYS A 323 -12.84 5.89 -21.01
CA LYS A 323 -13.12 7.33 -20.97
C LYS A 323 -14.10 7.63 -19.84
N VAL A 324 -13.68 8.49 -18.91
CA VAL A 324 -14.59 9.17 -17.98
C VAL A 324 -15.49 10.06 -18.83
N GLY A 325 -16.81 9.86 -18.75
CA GLY A 325 -17.74 10.41 -19.73
C GLY A 325 -17.67 11.94 -19.79
N LYS A 326 -17.51 12.51 -21.00
CA LYS A 326 -17.81 13.94 -21.25
C LYS A 326 -19.34 14.22 -21.27
N GLY A 327 -20.17 13.25 -20.88
CA GLY A 327 -21.65 13.27 -20.88
C GLY A 327 -22.25 12.08 -20.12
N ILE A 328 -23.58 11.90 -20.16
CA ILE A 328 -24.30 10.84 -19.43
C ILE A 328 -23.93 9.47 -19.99
N LEU A 329 -23.19 8.68 -19.22
CA LEU A 329 -22.92 7.28 -19.56
C LEU A 329 -24.18 6.43 -19.38
N LYS A 330 -24.40 5.50 -20.31
CA LYS A 330 -25.55 4.58 -20.28
C LYS A 330 -25.18 3.36 -19.43
N SER A 331 -25.97 3.08 -18.41
CA SER A 331 -25.83 1.85 -17.64
C SER A 331 -26.25 0.63 -18.47
N CYS A 332 -25.64 -0.52 -18.23
CA CYS A 332 -26.12 -1.79 -18.77
C CYS A 332 -27.59 -2.01 -18.34
N GLY A 333 -28.47 -2.34 -19.28
CA GLY A 333 -29.89 -2.56 -18.98
C GLY A 333 -30.17 -3.78 -18.10
N GLY A 334 -29.25 -4.77 -18.08
CA GLY A 334 -29.39 -5.97 -17.26
C GLY A 334 -28.94 -5.76 -15.82
N CYS A 335 -27.66 -5.45 -15.59
CA CYS A 335 -27.13 -5.33 -14.24
C CYS A 335 -27.13 -3.91 -13.67
N LYS A 336 -27.23 -2.87 -14.49
CA LYS A 336 -27.11 -1.45 -14.11
C LYS A 336 -25.77 -1.05 -13.43
N GLU A 337 -24.80 -1.95 -13.37
CA GLU A 337 -23.52 -1.78 -12.65
C GLU A 337 -22.37 -1.23 -13.51
N VAL A 338 -22.37 -1.54 -14.80
CA VAL A 338 -21.35 -1.04 -15.74
C VAL A 338 -21.94 0.04 -16.65
N PHE A 339 -21.10 0.98 -17.03
CA PHE A 339 -21.49 2.14 -17.82
C PHE A 339 -20.74 2.18 -19.15
N TYR A 340 -21.40 2.67 -20.20
CA TYR A 340 -20.83 2.77 -21.54
C TYR A 340 -21.08 4.15 -22.14
N CYS A 341 -20.10 4.69 -22.87
CA CYS A 341 -20.27 5.94 -23.59
C CYS A 341 -21.14 5.78 -24.85
N SER A 342 -21.26 4.55 -25.37
CA SER A 342 -22.02 4.27 -26.59
C SER A 342 -22.44 2.80 -26.68
N LYS A 343 -23.40 2.50 -27.57
CA LYS A 343 -23.86 1.11 -27.82
C LYS A 343 -22.74 0.25 -28.42
N GLU A 344 -21.84 0.85 -29.18
CA GLU A 344 -20.69 0.19 -29.79
C GLU A 344 -19.72 -0.28 -28.71
N CYS A 345 -19.44 0.57 -27.71
CA CYS A 345 -18.65 0.18 -26.55
C CYS A 345 -19.30 -0.96 -25.75
N GLN A 346 -20.62 -0.91 -25.56
CA GLN A 346 -21.35 -1.99 -24.88
C GLN A 346 -21.26 -3.31 -25.65
N LYS A 347 -21.50 -3.30 -26.97
CA LYS A 347 -21.39 -4.49 -27.82
C LYS A 347 -19.97 -5.06 -27.81
N ALA A 348 -18.96 -4.20 -27.88
CA ALA A 348 -17.56 -4.62 -27.91
C ALA A 348 -17.05 -5.17 -26.56
N ASP A 349 -17.74 -4.86 -25.45
CA ASP A 349 -17.46 -5.45 -24.13
C ASP A 349 -18.33 -6.68 -23.83
N TRP A 350 -19.36 -6.95 -24.64
CA TRP A 350 -20.38 -7.96 -24.31
C TRP A 350 -19.81 -9.37 -24.13
N ALA A 351 -18.81 -9.76 -24.92
CA ALA A 351 -18.20 -11.08 -24.83
C ALA A 351 -17.60 -11.37 -23.44
N SER A 352 -16.93 -10.38 -22.84
CA SER A 352 -16.39 -10.43 -21.48
C SER A 352 -17.48 -10.18 -20.43
N HIS A 353 -18.31 -9.16 -20.64
CA HIS A 353 -19.28 -8.71 -19.64
C HIS A 353 -20.46 -9.67 -19.43
N LYS A 354 -20.88 -10.45 -20.44
CA LYS A 354 -22.09 -11.31 -20.35
C LYS A 354 -22.06 -12.27 -19.16
N ILE A 355 -20.87 -12.76 -18.80
CA ILE A 355 -20.66 -13.72 -17.71
C ILE A 355 -20.99 -13.03 -16.37
N ASP A 356 -20.37 -11.86 -16.13
CA ASP A 356 -20.60 -11.07 -14.92
C ASP A 356 -22.02 -10.48 -14.85
N CYS A 357 -22.62 -10.17 -16.01
CA CYS A 357 -23.94 -9.58 -16.10
C CYS A 357 -25.06 -10.56 -15.73
N ALA A 358 -24.89 -11.85 -16.04
CA ALA A 358 -25.90 -12.87 -15.77
C ALA A 358 -26.13 -13.08 -14.27
N GLY A 359 -25.06 -13.03 -13.46
CA GLY A 359 -25.14 -13.19 -12.01
C GLY A 359 -25.63 -11.97 -11.23
N ARG A 360 -25.92 -10.84 -11.90
CA ARG A 360 -26.26 -9.55 -11.26
C ARG A 360 -27.44 -8.84 -11.94
N ARG A 361 -28.33 -9.57 -12.61
CA ARG A 361 -29.53 -8.97 -13.21
C ARG A 361 -30.38 -8.35 -12.10
N ALA A 362 -30.69 -7.07 -12.26
CA ALA A 362 -31.46 -6.28 -11.30
C ALA A 362 -32.97 -6.51 -11.45
#